data_AF-A0A5A9XM85-F1
#
_entry.id   AF-A0A5A9XM85-F1
#
_cell.length_a   1.000
_cell.length_b   1.000
_cell.length_c   1.000
_cell.angle_alpha   90.00
_cell.angle_beta   90.00
_cell.angle_gamma   90.00
#
_symmetry.space_group_name_H-M   'P 1'
#
loop_
_entity.id
_entity.type
_entity.pdbx_description
1 polymer ?
#
loop_
_entity_poly.entity_id
_entity_poly.type
_entity_poly.pdbx_seq_one_letter_code
_entity_poly.pdbx_strand_id
1 'polypeptide(L)'
;MQTIADYICNQEAGYANICISTTIYELAAIHATAYQFTGSYHILVTPRDSESVMVIFESIGSGRDITTDIKEFANCLIDNQVRLRLNHENGKIRDLIVAHAFSPIDLQKEVDSL
;
A
#
# COMPACT_ATOMS: atom_id res chain seq x y z
N MET A 1 6.26 2.23 -26.89
CA MET A 1 6.73 2.19 -25.50
C MET A 1 5.56 2.64 -24.65
N GLN A 2 5.08 1.82 -23.72
CA GLN A 2 4.03 2.23 -22.79
C GLN A 2 4.65 3.09 -21.68
N THR A 3 3.93 4.11 -21.24
CA THR A 3 4.33 4.99 -20.14
C THR A 3 3.25 5.01 -19.06
N ILE A 4 3.58 5.49 -17.85
CA ILE A 4 2.60 5.66 -16.76
C ILE A 4 1.40 6.52 -17.22
N ALA A 5 1.63 7.48 -18.13
CA ALA A 5 0.58 8.33 -18.67
C ALA A 5 -0.51 7.54 -19.43
N ASP A 6 -0.19 6.36 -19.99
CA ASP A 6 -1.17 5.53 -20.70
C ASP A 6 -2.21 4.90 -19.76
N TYR A 7 -1.93 4.90 -18.46
CA TYR A 7 -2.81 4.37 -17.41
C TYR A 7 -3.54 5.47 -16.63
N ILE A 8 -3.24 6.74 -16.92
CA ILE A 8 -3.96 7.91 -16.42
C ILE A 8 -5.16 8.13 -17.32
N CYS A 9 -6.37 8.10 -16.76
CA CYS A 9 -7.59 8.13 -17.56
C CYS A 9 -8.06 9.56 -17.88
N ASN A 10 -7.67 10.52 -17.06
CA ASN A 10 -7.93 11.94 -17.16
C ASN A 10 -6.91 12.68 -16.29
N GLN A 11 -6.41 13.80 -16.78
CA GLN A 11 -5.51 14.69 -16.06
C GLN A 11 -5.79 16.15 -16.42
N GLU A 12 -6.14 16.94 -15.41
CA GLU A 12 -6.31 18.39 -15.48
C GLU A 12 -5.55 19.06 -14.32
N ALA A 13 -5.52 20.40 -14.30
CA ALA A 13 -4.86 21.15 -13.23
C ALA A 13 -5.52 20.87 -11.87
N GLY A 14 -4.91 19.97 -11.09
CA GLY A 14 -5.37 19.56 -9.76
C GLY A 14 -6.34 18.38 -9.74
N TYR A 15 -6.67 17.77 -10.88
CA TYR A 15 -7.50 16.57 -10.95
C TYR A 15 -6.81 15.47 -11.75
N ALA A 16 -6.83 14.24 -11.26
CA ALA A 16 -6.39 13.10 -12.04
C ALA A 16 -7.04 11.80 -11.59
N ASN A 17 -7.05 10.82 -12.47
CA ASN A 17 -7.48 9.48 -12.12
C ASN A 17 -6.60 8.40 -12.76
N ILE A 18 -6.38 7.32 -12.02
CA ILE A 18 -5.54 6.20 -12.44
C ILE A 18 -6.29 4.89 -12.29
N CYS A 19 -6.16 4.03 -13.29
CA CYS A 19 -6.70 2.68 -13.26
C CYS A 19 -5.68 1.70 -12.69
N ILE A 20 -6.08 0.91 -11.70
CA ILE A 20 -5.21 -0.06 -11.05
C ILE A 20 -5.85 -1.43 -11.13
N SER A 21 -5.10 -2.42 -11.64
CA SER A 21 -5.61 -3.79 -11.67
C SER A 21 -5.53 -4.45 -10.30
N THR A 22 -6.65 -5.01 -9.86
CA THR A 22 -6.77 -5.78 -8.62
C THR A 22 -6.26 -7.22 -8.76
N THR A 23 -5.89 -7.64 -9.98
CA THR A 23 -5.20 -8.92 -10.21
C THR A 23 -3.71 -8.85 -9.85
N ILE A 24 -3.14 -7.64 -9.81
CA ILE A 24 -1.73 -7.39 -9.49
C ILE A 24 -1.59 -6.82 -8.08
N TYR A 25 -2.44 -5.86 -7.73
CA TYR A 25 -2.38 -5.16 -6.44
C TYR A 25 -3.61 -5.48 -5.60
N GLU A 26 -3.37 -5.94 -4.37
CA GLU A 26 -4.43 -6.15 -3.40
C GLU A 26 -5.04 -4.82 -2.97
N LEU A 27 -6.35 -4.82 -2.73
CA LEU A 27 -7.09 -3.62 -2.34
C LEU A 27 -6.52 -2.98 -1.06
N ALA A 28 -5.99 -3.79 -0.14
CA ALA A 28 -5.33 -3.30 1.08
C ALA A 28 -4.07 -2.46 0.77
N ALA A 29 -3.27 -2.85 -0.22
CA ALA A 29 -2.11 -2.08 -0.66
C ALA A 29 -2.53 -0.78 -1.36
N ILE A 30 -3.59 -0.82 -2.17
CA ILE A 30 -4.17 0.37 -2.82
C ILE A 30 -4.65 1.37 -1.77
N HIS A 31 -5.40 0.93 -0.76
CA HIS A 31 -5.86 1.80 0.32
C HIS A 31 -4.73 2.36 1.18
N ALA A 32 -3.74 1.53 1.54
CA ALA A 32 -2.58 1.98 2.29
C ALA A 32 -1.81 3.08 1.53
N THR A 33 -1.72 2.95 0.21
CA THR A 33 -1.09 3.95 -0.66
C THR A 33 -1.93 5.20 -0.75
N ALA A 34 -3.23 5.08 -1.04
CA ALA A 34 -4.17 6.19 -1.10
C ALA A 34 -4.12 7.03 0.19
N TYR A 35 -4.11 6.37 1.35
CA TYR A 35 -4.05 7.04 2.65
C TYR A 35 -2.84 7.99 2.78
N GLN A 36 -1.67 7.62 2.26
CA GLN A 36 -0.45 8.45 2.33
C GLN A 36 -0.60 9.79 1.61
N PHE A 37 -1.48 9.87 0.61
CA PHE A 37 -1.71 11.06 -0.19
C PHE A 37 -2.93 11.87 0.27
N THR A 38 -3.67 11.42 1.31
CA THR A 38 -4.89 12.10 1.80
C THR A 38 -4.63 13.45 2.48
N GLY A 39 -3.43 13.69 2.99
CA GLY A 39 -3.05 15.01 3.52
C GLY A 39 -2.93 16.09 2.43
N SER A 40 -3.16 15.69 1.18
CA SER A 40 -2.70 16.39 0.01
C SER A 40 -3.72 16.41 -1.12
N TYR A 41 -4.51 15.36 -1.20
CA TYR A 41 -5.55 15.15 -2.16
C TYR A 41 -6.81 14.64 -1.44
N HIS A 42 -7.98 15.07 -1.90
CA HIS A 42 -9.18 14.27 -1.70
C HIS A 42 -9.08 13.04 -2.61
N ILE A 43 -9.20 11.84 -2.02
CA ILE A 43 -9.02 10.59 -2.75
C ILE A 43 -10.26 9.71 -2.63
N LEU A 44 -10.73 9.22 -3.76
CA LEU A 44 -11.79 8.23 -3.85
C LEU A 44 -11.26 6.98 -4.56
N VAL A 45 -11.43 5.82 -3.93
CA VAL A 45 -11.18 4.51 -4.56
C VAL A 45 -12.53 3.88 -4.87
N THR A 46 -12.81 3.62 -6.15
CA THR A 46 -14.09 3.07 -6.61
C THR A 46 -13.86 1.92 -7.60
N PRO A 47 -14.73 0.90 -7.65
CA PRO A 47 -14.66 -0.11 -8.71
C PRO A 47 -14.74 0.54 -10.09
N ARG A 48 -13.95 0.03 -11.04
CA ARG A 48 -14.08 0.38 -12.47
C ARG A 48 -14.69 -0.77 -13.25
N ASP A 49 -14.18 -1.98 -13.04
CA ASP A 49 -14.69 -3.23 -13.58
C ASP A 49 -14.39 -4.38 -12.60
N SER A 50 -14.52 -5.64 -13.04
CA SER A 50 -14.32 -6.81 -12.19
C SER A 50 -12.87 -7.03 -11.74
N GLU A 51 -11.90 -6.44 -12.45
CA GLU A 51 -10.46 -6.71 -12.28
C GLU A 51 -9.65 -5.42 -12.06
N SER A 52 -10.34 -4.30 -11.87
CA SER A 52 -9.69 -3.01 -11.65
C SER A 52 -10.52 -2.06 -10.82
N VAL A 53 -9.79 -1.17 -10.15
CA VAL A 53 -10.33 -0.01 -9.43
C VAL A 53 -9.81 1.26 -10.06
N MET A 54 -10.63 2.31 -9.98
CA MET A 54 -10.24 3.67 -10.27
C MET A 54 -9.87 4.38 -8.97
N VAL A 55 -8.71 5.04 -8.95
CA VAL A 55 -8.33 5.97 -7.88
C VAL A 55 -8.40 7.38 -8.45
N ILE A 56 -9.21 8.22 -7.82
CA ILE A 56 -9.48 9.60 -8.22
C ILE A 56 -8.81 10.53 -7.23
N PHE A 57 -8.10 11.54 -7.74
CA PHE A 57 -7.36 12.55 -6.99
C PHE A 57 -7.90 13.93 -7.30
N GLU A 58 -8.22 14.68 -6.26
CA GLU A 58 -8.54 16.11 -6.32
C GLU A 58 -7.62 16.87 -5.37
N SER A 59 -6.85 17.83 -5.88
CA SER A 59 -5.82 18.53 -5.12
C SER A 59 -6.42 19.44 -4.06
N ILE A 60 -5.89 19.37 -2.85
CA ILE A 60 -6.20 20.31 -1.78
C ILE A 60 -5.32 21.55 -1.99
N GLY A 61 -5.82 22.52 -2.74
CA GLY A 61 -5.14 23.79 -3.03
C GLY A 61 -4.52 23.87 -4.43
N SER A 62 -3.78 24.95 -4.68
CA SER A 62 -3.18 25.25 -5.98
C SER A 62 -1.66 25.04 -5.98
N GLY A 63 -1.09 24.67 -7.13
CA GLY A 63 0.36 24.71 -7.37
C GLY A 63 1.10 23.39 -7.22
N ARG A 64 0.38 22.26 -7.15
CA ARG A 64 1.01 20.94 -7.18
C ARG A 64 1.02 20.30 -8.55
N ASP A 65 2.13 19.63 -8.83
CA ASP A 65 2.28 18.81 -10.02
C ASP A 65 1.72 17.41 -9.78
N ILE A 66 0.42 17.28 -10.04
CA ILE A 66 -0.30 16.01 -9.93
C ILE A 66 0.33 14.90 -10.79
N THR A 67 1.02 15.25 -11.88
CA THR A 67 1.73 14.28 -12.73
C THR A 67 2.85 13.57 -11.98
N THR A 68 3.65 14.36 -11.26
CA THR A 68 4.77 13.85 -10.47
C THR A 68 4.26 13.06 -9.28
N ASP A 69 3.22 13.54 -8.62
CA ASP A 69 2.61 12.86 -7.48
C ASP A 69 1.96 11.52 -7.87
N ILE A 70 1.38 11.38 -9.07
CA ILE A 70 0.87 10.08 -9.56
C ILE A 70 2.00 9.07 -9.80
N LYS A 71 3.14 9.53 -10.33
CA LYS A 71 4.30 8.64 -10.50
C LYS A 71 4.82 8.16 -9.14
N GLU A 72 4.85 9.07 -8.16
CA GLU A 72 5.22 8.71 -6.80
C GLU A 72 4.19 7.77 -6.16
N PHE A 73 2.90 7.99 -6.39
CA PHE A 73 1.85 7.07 -5.98
C PHE A 73 2.08 5.65 -6.54
N ALA A 74 2.49 5.51 -7.80
CA ALA A 74 2.81 4.22 -8.39
C ALA A 74 4.01 3.53 -7.70
N ASN A 75 5.05 4.28 -7.32
CA ASN A 75 6.17 3.76 -6.53
C ASN A 75 5.70 3.28 -5.15
N CYS A 76 4.95 4.13 -4.43
CA CYS A 76 4.42 3.79 -3.11
C CYS A 76 3.48 2.57 -3.15
N LEU A 77 2.75 2.38 -4.25
CA LEU A 77 1.86 1.23 -4.43
C LEU A 77 2.63 -0.09 -4.47
N ILE A 78 3.74 -0.13 -5.22
CA ILE A 78 4.62 -1.30 -5.26
C ILE A 78 5.18 -1.59 -3.87
N ASP A 79 5.66 -0.58 -3.18
CA ASP A 79 6.21 -0.71 -1.82
C ASP A 79 5.17 -1.27 -0.84
N ASN A 80 3.96 -0.74 -0.84
CA ASN A 80 2.89 -1.22 0.03
C ASN A 80 2.46 -2.65 -0.31
N GLN A 81 2.43 -3.03 -1.59
CA GLN A 81 2.14 -4.41 -2.00
C GLN A 81 3.23 -5.38 -1.54
N VAL A 82 4.50 -5.01 -1.68
CA VAL A 82 5.63 -5.84 -1.21
C VAL A 82 5.56 -6.00 0.32
N ARG A 83 5.33 -4.90 1.06
CA ARG A 83 5.16 -4.96 2.52
C ARG A 83 3.98 -5.84 2.93
N LEU A 84 2.84 -5.74 2.26
CA LEU A 84 1.67 -6.57 2.52
C LEU A 84 2.01 -8.06 2.32
N ARG A 85 2.66 -8.38 1.20
CA ARG A 85 3.09 -9.75 0.91
C ARG A 85 4.08 -10.29 1.94
N LEU A 86 5.09 -9.51 2.34
CA LEU A 86 6.04 -9.90 3.38
C LEU A 86 5.34 -10.11 4.73
N ASN A 87 4.35 -9.29 5.07
CA ASN A 87 3.55 -9.49 6.28
C ASN A 87 2.74 -10.80 6.22
N HIS A 88 2.19 -11.17 5.06
CA HIS A 88 1.50 -12.44 4.87
C HIS A 88 2.46 -13.64 4.96
N GLU A 89 3.61 -13.57 4.29
CA GLU A 89 4.61 -14.65 4.27
C GLU A 89 5.26 -14.85 5.65
N ASN A 90 5.57 -13.76 6.36
CA ASN A 90 6.28 -13.81 7.64
C ASN A 90 5.36 -13.94 8.86
N GLY A 91 4.03 -13.91 8.69
CA GLY A 91 3.08 -13.99 9.80
C GLY A 91 3.34 -15.21 10.69
N LYS A 92 3.55 -16.39 10.09
CA LYS A 92 3.85 -17.62 10.83
C LYS A 92 5.16 -17.56 11.60
N ILE A 93 6.21 -17.01 11.00
CA ILE A 93 7.52 -16.90 11.66
C ILE A 93 7.43 -15.92 12.84
N ARG A 94 6.75 -14.79 12.65
CA ARG A 94 6.49 -13.82 13.73
C ARG A 94 5.72 -14.48 14.88
N ASP A 95 4.68 -15.25 14.58
CA ASP A 95 3.88 -15.91 15.60
C ASP A 95 4.69 -16.96 16.37
N LEU A 96 5.58 -17.69 15.69
CA LEU A 96 6.52 -18.62 16.34
C LEU A 96 7.54 -17.90 17.22
N ILE A 97 8.09 -16.77 16.76
CA ILE A 97 9.02 -15.94 17.56
C ILE A 97 8.32 -15.44 18.82
N VAL A 98 7.08 -14.93 18.70
CA VAL A 98 6.28 -14.48 19.85
C VAL A 98 6.01 -15.65 20.79
N ALA A 99 5.53 -16.78 20.28
CA ALA A 99 5.27 -17.97 21.08
C ALA A 99 6.51 -18.47 21.82
N HIS A 100 7.69 -18.41 21.20
CA HIS A 100 8.95 -18.80 21.82
C HIS A 100 9.41 -17.79 22.88
N ALA A 101 9.38 -16.49 22.57
CA ALA A 101 9.78 -15.43 23.51
C ALA A 101 8.90 -15.38 24.77
N PHE A 102 7.62 -15.76 24.64
CA PHE A 102 6.69 -15.86 25.77
C PHE A 102 6.45 -17.30 26.23
N SER A 103 7.28 -18.26 25.77
CA SER A 103 7.16 -19.63 26.28
C SER A 103 7.54 -19.67 27.76
N PRO A 104 6.87 -20.52 28.58
CA PRO A 104 7.20 -20.64 29.99
C PRO A 104 8.67 -21.05 30.14
N ILE A 105 9.44 -20.23 30.84
CA ILE A 105 10.81 -20.57 31.19
C ILE A 105 10.75 -21.64 32.29
N ASP A 106 11.50 -22.72 32.12
CA ASP A 106 11.67 -23.72 33.16
C ASP A 106 12.67 -23.18 34.21
N LEU A 107 12.14 -22.42 35.15
CA LEU A 107 12.92 -21.72 36.16
C LEU A 107 13.84 -22.63 36.97
N GLN A 108 13.49 -23.91 37.16
CA GLN A 108 14.36 -24.85 37.87
C GLN A 108 15.59 -25.21 37.03
N LYS A 109 15.37 -25.48 35.75
CA LYS A 109 16.44 -25.85 34.82
C LYS A 109 17.43 -24.71 34.56
N GLU A 110 16.93 -23.47 34.48
CA GLU A 110 17.75 -22.27 34.32
C GLU A 110 18.55 -21.92 35.59
N VAL A 111 18.00 -22.20 36.78
CA VAL A 111 18.72 -22.00 38.05
C VAL A 111 19.79 -23.06 38.26
N ASP A 112 19.53 -24.31 37.86
CA ASP A 112 20.50 -25.41 37.96
C ASP A 112 21.67 -25.31 36.96
N SER A 113 21.57 -24.41 35.97
CA SER A 113 22.59 -24.18 34.94
C SER A 113 23.43 -22.91 35.14
N LEU A 114 23.20 -22.16 36.23
CA LEU A 114 24.00 -21.02 36.70
C LEU A 114 25.07 -21.45 37.72
#